data_AF-A0A1J0EHN6-F1
#
_entry.id   AF-A0A1J0EHN6-F1
#
_cell.length_a   1.000
_cell.length_b   1.000
_cell.length_c   1.000
_cell.angle_alpha   90.00
_cell.angle_beta   90.00
_cell.angle_gamma   90.00
#
_symmetry.space_group_name_H-M   'P 1'
#
loop_
_entity.id
_entity.type
_entity.pdbx_description
1 polymer ?
#
loop_
_entity_poly.entity_id
_entity_poly.type
_entity_poly.pdbx_seq_one_letter_code
_entity_poly.pdbx_strand_id
1 'polypeptide(L)'
;MKKICCVVLAMLPLTAFAYPIDVEKNLNGLKINYATYATTYDMGAITLNNDSDKAAECSVVFRNGPESPRTRRVSLEAGKSADLSAKFNREIIKLYITLTCKPK
;
A
#
# COMPACT_ATOMS: atom_id res chain seq x y z
N MET A 1 4.23 1.72 -45.25
CA MET A 1 4.85 2.50 -44.15
C MET A 1 4.11 2.40 -42.80
N LYS A 2 2.83 1.98 -42.73
CA LYS A 2 2.04 1.96 -41.47
C LYS A 2 2.21 0.69 -40.59
N LYS A 3 2.66 -0.44 -41.17
CA LYS A 3 2.81 -1.73 -40.45
C LYS A 3 4.11 -1.86 -39.65
N ILE A 4 5.16 -1.12 -40.02
CA ILE A 4 6.46 -1.14 -39.34
C ILE A 4 6.39 -0.40 -37.99
N CYS A 5 5.51 0.61 -37.89
CA CYS A 5 5.35 1.42 -36.68
C CYS A 5 4.85 0.60 -35.48
N CYS A 6 3.98 -0.39 -35.69
CA CYS A 6 3.47 -1.24 -34.61
C CYS A 6 4.51 -2.19 -34.03
N VAL A 7 5.49 -2.62 -34.83
CA VAL A 7 6.55 -3.55 -34.38
C VAL A 7 7.53 -2.83 -33.44
N VAL A 8 7.77 -1.54 -33.64
CA VAL A 8 8.61 -0.71 -32.76
C VAL A 8 7.97 -0.50 -31.39
N LEU A 9 6.65 -0.34 -31.34
CA LEU A 9 5.93 -0.14 -30.07
C LEU A 9 5.95 -1.41 -29.18
N ALA A 10 6.02 -2.59 -29.80
CA ALA A 10 6.13 -3.87 -29.08
C ALA A 10 7.51 -4.12 -28.45
N MET A 11 8.54 -3.34 -28.83
CA MET A 11 9.90 -3.44 -28.28
C MET A 11 10.16 -2.47 -27.12
N LEU A 12 9.18 -1.66 -26.72
CA LEU A 12 9.33 -0.82 -25.54
C LEU A 12 9.39 -1.69 -24.28
N PRO A 13 10.43 -1.55 -23.43
CA PRO A 13 10.50 -2.29 -22.19
C PRO A 13 9.35 -1.84 -21.27
N LEU A 14 8.42 -2.76 -21.00
CA LEU A 14 7.27 -2.57 -20.10
C LEU A 14 7.63 -2.74 -18.61
N THR A 15 8.92 -2.66 -18.26
CA THR A 15 9.38 -2.95 -16.91
C THR A 15 9.19 -1.74 -15.99
N ALA A 16 8.04 -1.68 -15.33
CA ALA A 16 7.84 -0.81 -14.17
C ALA A 16 8.45 -1.50 -12.94
N PHE A 17 9.63 -1.02 -12.50
CA PHE A 17 10.28 -1.52 -11.28
C PHE A 17 9.69 -0.80 -10.05
N ALA A 18 8.60 -1.34 -9.51
CA ALA A 18 8.16 -1.02 -8.16
C ALA A 18 8.90 -1.89 -7.15
N TYR A 19 9.27 -1.34 -5.99
CA TYR A 19 9.83 -2.16 -4.91
C TYR A 19 8.78 -3.15 -4.39
N PRO A 20 9.17 -4.35 -3.97
CA PRO A 20 8.26 -5.32 -3.37
C PRO A 20 7.65 -4.79 -2.07
N ILE A 21 6.36 -5.07 -1.87
CA ILE A 21 5.59 -4.69 -0.67
C ILE A 21 5.00 -5.95 -0.06
N ASP A 22 5.40 -6.26 1.17
CA ASP A 22 4.82 -7.35 1.97
C ASP A 22 3.84 -6.77 2.99
N VAL A 23 2.60 -7.27 2.97
CA VAL A 23 1.54 -6.85 3.90
C VAL A 23 1.17 -7.98 4.84
N GLU A 24 1.45 -7.79 6.12
CA GLU A 24 0.96 -8.64 7.20
C GLU A 24 -0.33 -8.04 7.75
N LYS A 25 -1.40 -8.85 7.85
CA LYS A 25 -2.72 -8.38 8.26
C LYS A 25 -3.24 -9.10 9.51
N ASN A 26 -3.74 -8.33 10.46
CA ASN A 26 -4.53 -8.81 11.59
C ASN A 26 -5.81 -7.98 11.70
N LEU A 27 -6.92 -8.54 11.21
CA LEU A 27 -8.17 -7.80 11.01
C LEU A 27 -9.24 -8.10 12.05
N ASN A 28 -8.99 -8.96 13.04
CA ASN A 28 -9.94 -9.28 14.12
C ASN A 28 -11.36 -9.67 13.63
N GLY A 29 -11.45 -10.35 12.48
CA GLY A 29 -12.73 -10.75 11.87
C GLY A 29 -13.44 -9.67 11.05
N LEU A 30 -12.88 -8.46 10.94
CA LEU A 30 -13.37 -7.39 10.07
C LEU A 30 -13.06 -7.67 8.60
N LYS A 31 -13.96 -7.22 7.72
CA LYS A 31 -13.80 -7.24 6.26
C LYS A 31 -13.13 -5.94 5.82
N ILE A 32 -11.81 -5.86 6.04
CA ILE A 32 -10.99 -4.74 5.57
C ILE A 32 -10.23 -5.17 4.32
N ASN A 33 -10.51 -4.51 3.20
CA ASN A 33 -9.73 -4.62 1.98
C ASN A 33 -8.63 -3.54 1.96
N TYR A 34 -7.56 -3.81 1.21
CA TYR A 34 -6.47 -2.86 1.07
C TYR A 34 -5.83 -2.90 -0.31
N ALA A 35 -5.25 -1.77 -0.71
CA ALA A 35 -4.42 -1.65 -1.90
C ALA A 35 -3.15 -0.87 -1.55
N THR A 36 -2.00 -1.32 -2.02
CA THR A 36 -0.70 -0.67 -1.79
C THR A 36 -0.17 -0.08 -3.08
N TYR A 37 0.61 1.01 -2.96
CA TYR A 37 1.16 1.72 -4.10
C TYR A 37 2.60 2.13 -3.82
N ALA A 38 3.43 2.03 -4.85
CA ALA A 38 4.77 2.61 -4.89
C ALA A 38 4.74 3.84 -5.81
N THR A 39 4.39 4.99 -5.24
CA THR A 39 4.28 6.25 -6.00
C THR A 39 5.63 6.96 -6.14
N THR A 40 6.50 6.82 -5.13
CA THR A 40 7.89 7.30 -5.13
C THR A 40 8.78 6.27 -4.46
N TYR A 41 10.08 6.31 -4.74
CA TYR A 41 11.03 5.34 -4.19
C TYR A 41 11.21 5.42 -2.67
N ASP A 42 10.79 6.50 -2.02
CA ASP A 42 10.99 6.75 -0.59
C ASP A 42 9.67 6.86 0.21
N MET A 43 8.55 6.42 -0.36
CA MET A 43 7.23 6.58 0.26
C MET A 43 6.37 5.33 0.19
N GLY A 44 6.03 4.77 1.35
CA GLY A 44 5.02 3.72 1.44
C GLY A 44 3.60 4.29 1.47
N ALA A 45 2.68 3.72 0.70
CA ALA A 45 1.28 4.09 0.71
C ALA A 45 0.35 2.86 0.71
N ILE A 46 -0.76 2.96 1.43
CA ILE A 46 -1.83 1.96 1.48
C ILE A 46 -3.18 2.66 1.60
N THR A 47 -4.15 2.21 0.81
CA THR A 47 -5.57 2.53 1.01
C THR A 47 -6.23 1.38 1.73
N LEU A 48 -7.07 1.71 2.71
CA LEU A 48 -7.92 0.76 3.42
C LEU A 48 -9.38 1.01 3.04
N ASN A 49 -10.15 -0.05 2.90
CA ASN A 49 -11.59 -0.03 2.64
C ASN A 49 -12.28 -0.88 3.71
N ASN A 50 -13.21 -0.29 4.46
CA ASN A 50 -14.02 -1.02 5.43
C ASN A 50 -15.30 -1.55 4.79
N ASP A 51 -15.28 -2.80 4.36
CA ASP A 51 -16.45 -3.49 3.81
C ASP A 51 -17.24 -4.25 4.89
N SER A 52 -16.96 -3.96 6.16
CA SER A 52 -17.69 -4.48 7.31
C SER A 52 -18.94 -3.63 7.60
N ASP A 53 -19.84 -4.19 8.40
CA ASP A 53 -21.00 -3.50 8.97
C ASP A 53 -20.68 -2.65 10.21
N LYS A 54 -19.43 -2.69 10.69
CA LYS A 54 -18.97 -2.02 11.91
C LYS A 54 -17.82 -1.07 11.63
N ALA A 55 -17.75 0.00 12.42
CA ALA A 55 -16.58 0.88 12.44
C ALA A 55 -15.35 0.14 12.98
N ALA A 56 -14.18 0.53 12.50
CA ALA A 56 -12.91 -0.11 12.83
C ALA A 56 -11.86 0.93 13.21
N GLU A 57 -11.05 0.63 14.22
CA GLU A 57 -9.81 1.35 14.50
C GLU A 57 -8.63 0.59 13.89
N CYS A 58 -7.97 1.20 12.92
CA CYS A 58 -6.87 0.61 12.18
C CYS A 58 -5.54 1.30 12.50
N SER A 59 -4.49 0.50 12.61
CA SER A 59 -3.10 0.90 12.79
C SER A 59 -2.25 0.27 11.69
N VAL A 60 -1.53 1.09 10.96
CA VAL A 60 -0.62 0.70 9.88
C VAL A 60 0.79 1.05 10.27
N VAL A 61 1.66 0.05 10.33
CA VAL A 61 3.09 0.22 10.62
C VAL A 61 3.89 -0.03 9.35
N PHE A 62 4.54 1.01 8.84
CA PHE A 62 5.42 0.95 7.68
C PHE A 62 6.88 0.75 8.15
N ARG A 63 7.61 -0.20 7.56
CA ARG A 63 9.00 -0.50 7.87
C ARG A 63 9.86 -0.54 6.60
N ASN A 64 10.88 0.31 6.55
CA ASN A 64 11.90 0.34 5.50
C ASN A 64 13.27 -0.07 6.06
N GLY A 65 13.59 -1.37 6.01
CA GLY A 65 14.88 -1.90 6.44
C GLY A 65 15.31 -1.42 7.84
N PRO A 66 16.52 -0.83 8.00
CA PRO A 66 17.02 -0.36 9.28
C PRO A 66 16.45 1.01 9.73
N GLU A 67 15.60 1.67 8.93
CA GLU A 67 14.96 2.91 9.36
C GLU A 67 13.90 2.67 10.44
N SER A 68 13.73 3.64 11.33
CA SER A 68 12.70 3.59 12.36
C SER A 68 11.31 3.44 11.74
N PRO A 69 10.49 2.46 12.21
CA PRO A 69 9.14 2.25 11.71
C PRO A 69 8.27 3.50 11.85
N ARG A 70 7.36 3.70 10.89
CA ARG A 70 6.38 4.79 10.92
C ARG A 70 4.98 4.21 11.11
N THR A 71 4.31 4.64 12.17
CA THR A 71 2.94 4.18 12.47
C THR A 71 1.92 5.25 12.12
N ARG A 72 0.87 4.86 11.41
CA ARG A 72 -0.31 5.69 11.12
C ARG A 72 -1.54 5.01 11.70
N ARG A 73 -2.48 5.79 12.22
CA ARG A 73 -3.75 5.29 12.78
C ARG A 73 -4.92 6.01 12.15
N VAL A 74 -6.04 5.32 11.99
CA VAL A 74 -7.27 5.88 11.45
C VAL A 74 -8.49 5.18 12.04
N SER A 75 -9.56 5.94 12.28
CA SER A 75 -10.91 5.42 12.53
C SER A 75 -11.62 5.31 11.19
N LEU A 76 -12.00 4.10 10.80
CA LEU A 76 -12.62 3.78 9.53
C LEU A 76 -14.08 3.37 9.75
N GLU A 77 -15.01 4.26 9.42
CA GLU A 77 -16.45 3.95 9.49
C GLU A 77 -16.84 2.86 8.48
N ALA A 78 -17.98 2.20 8.70
CA ALA A 78 -18.48 1.16 7.79
C ALA A 78 -18.73 1.74 6.38
N GLY A 79 -18.27 1.02 5.35
CA GLY A 79 -18.37 1.44 3.95
C GLY A 79 -17.46 2.62 3.56
N LYS A 80 -16.52 3.03 4.43
CA LYS A 80 -15.58 4.13 4.15
C LYS A 80 -14.17 3.62 3.84
N SER A 81 -13.42 4.48 3.18
CA SER A 81 -12.03 4.24 2.81
C SER A 81 -11.13 5.34 3.36
N ALA A 82 -9.86 5.01 3.56
CA ALA A 82 -8.85 5.98 3.98
C ALA A 82 -7.48 5.65 3.39
N ASP A 83 -6.75 6.71 3.03
CA ASP A 83 -5.40 6.62 2.50
C ASP A 83 -4.38 6.94 3.59
N LEU A 84 -3.40 6.05 3.74
CA LEU A 84 -2.33 6.19 4.73
C LEU A 84 -0.99 6.10 4.02
N SER A 85 -0.07 6.96 4.44
CA SER A 85 1.28 6.96 3.87
C SER A 85 2.36 7.36 4.87
N ALA A 86 3.58 6.95 4.54
CA ALA A 86 4.77 7.28 5.29
C ALA A 86 5.93 7.55 4.32
N LYS A 87 6.56 8.71 4.49
CA LYS A 87 7.81 9.06 3.80
C LYS A 87 9.00 8.63 4.67
N PHE A 88 10.01 8.09 4.01
CA PHE A 88 11.27 7.63 4.59
C PHE A 88 12.39 8.56 4.16
N ASN A 89 13.52 8.48 4.87
CA ASN A 89 14.70 9.27 4.52
C ASN A 89 15.56 8.58 3.47
N ARG A 90 15.44 7.26 3.32
CA ARG A 90 16.15 6.46 2.31
C ARG A 90 15.15 5.85 1.34
N GLU A 91 15.67 5.48 0.18
CA GLU A 91 14.91 4.70 -0.79
C GLU A 91 14.51 3.34 -0.21
N ILE A 92 13.35 2.86 -0.61
CA ILE A 92 12.74 1.61 -0.22
C ILE A 92 13.22 0.54 -1.18
N ILE A 93 13.99 -0.41 -0.64
CA ILE A 93 14.36 -1.63 -1.38
C ILE A 93 13.24 -2.67 -1.26
N LYS A 94 12.63 -2.76 -0.06
CA LYS A 94 11.49 -3.62 0.23
C LYS A 94 10.68 -3.01 1.37
N LEU A 95 9.36 -2.88 1.18
CA LEU A 95 8.47 -2.30 2.17
C LEU A 95 7.74 -3.41 2.93
N TYR A 96 7.79 -3.37 4.26
CA TYR A 96 6.92 -4.19 5.10
C TYR A 96 5.83 -3.32 5.71
N ILE A 97 4.59 -3.73 5.56
CA ILE A 97 3.42 -3.08 6.16
C ILE A 97 2.75 -4.06 7.10
N THR A 98 2.58 -3.68 8.36
CA THR A 98 1.72 -4.40 9.30
C THR A 98 0.42 -3.63 9.48
N LEU A 99 -0.69 -4.23 9.04
CA LEU A 99 -2.04 -3.70 9.15
C LEU A 99 -2.77 -4.42 10.29
N THR A 100 -3.11 -3.69 11.34
CA THR A 100 -3.92 -4.19 12.45
C THR A 100 -5.19 -3.39 12.56
N CYS A 101 -6.35 -4.04 12.48
CA CYS A 101 -7.65 -3.39 12.66
C CYS A 101 -8.46 -4.09 13.75
N LYS A 102 -9.14 -3.32 14.58
CA LYS A 102 -10.03 -3.82 15.64
C LYS A 102 -11.40 -3.18 15.51
N PRO A 103 -12.50 -3.89 15.82
CA PRO A 103 -13.81 -3.27 15.93
C PRO A 103 -13.78 -2.14 16.96
N LYS A 104 -14.46 -1.04 16.63
CA LYS A 104 -14.66 0.09 17.53
C LYS A 104 -15.85 -0.16 18.46
#